data_AF-A0A4U9WEP3-F1
#
_entry.id   AF-A0A4U9WEP3-F1
#
_cell.length_a   1.000
_cell.length_b   1.000
_cell.length_c   1.000
_cell.angle_alpha   90.00
_cell.angle_beta   90.00
_cell.angle_gamma   90.00
#
_symmetry.space_group_name_H-M   'P 1'
#
loop_
_entity.id
_entity.type
_entity.pdbx_description
1 polymer ?
#
loop_
_entity_poly.entity_id
_entity_poly.type
_entity_poly.pdbx_seq_one_letter_code
_entity_poly.pdbx_strand_id
1 'polypeptide(L)'
;MVRTTSPVSTAICRKCKTPKARSIPITKLATRSITSNKPARTATPRIKPACRRWSKKRKQDINEIKLKVEDQLVHAHFEAKAAWDAGATEAEMKPILTHIRHAQWRWDFSIASHGIQMHAPEVALRILGTALDQAAQARTQLIRLLATKGITTEVKLPDISTKEKAQLALGMDMPQLNAEKQEFLKTVVPQWEEQARKTGLLGK
;
A
#
# COMPACT_ATOMS: atom_id res chain seq x y z
N MET A 1 -30.42 31.19 3.25
CA MET A 1 -29.59 30.01 3.56
C MET A 1 -28.12 30.42 3.59
N VAL A 2 -27.54 30.65 4.76
CA VAL A 2 -26.11 30.96 4.90
C VAL A 2 -25.36 29.63 5.03
N ARG A 3 -24.57 29.26 4.03
CA ARG A 3 -23.62 28.15 4.15
C ARG A 3 -22.55 28.55 5.17
N THR A 4 -22.58 27.95 6.34
CA THR A 4 -21.49 28.03 7.30
C THR A 4 -20.30 27.25 6.74
N THR A 5 -19.29 27.97 6.24
CA THR A 5 -18.00 27.36 5.88
C THR A 5 -17.33 26.90 7.17
N SER A 6 -17.27 25.59 7.38
CA SER A 6 -16.54 25.02 8.51
C SER A 6 -15.05 25.43 8.39
N PRO A 7 -14.40 25.92 9.47
CA PRO A 7 -13.01 26.33 9.39
C PRO A 7 -12.11 25.15 9.03
N VAL A 8 -11.23 25.34 8.05
CA VAL A 8 -10.21 24.36 7.68
C VAL A 8 -9.28 24.16 8.90
N SER A 9 -9.35 22.98 9.51
CA SER A 9 -8.53 22.66 10.69
C SER A 9 -7.10 22.30 10.27
N THR A 10 -6.14 23.21 10.50
CA THR A 10 -4.72 22.97 10.21
C THR A 10 -4.04 22.22 11.37
N ALA A 11 -4.15 20.89 11.36
CA ALA A 11 -3.44 20.01 12.26
C ALA A 11 -2.11 19.53 11.64
N ILE A 12 -0.97 19.97 12.18
CA ILE A 12 0.36 19.53 11.74
C ILE A 12 0.73 18.16 12.35
N CYS A 13 1.55 17.35 11.65
CA CYS A 13 1.96 16.02 12.11
C CYS A 13 2.47 15.99 13.56
N ARG A 14 3.24 17.02 13.94
CA ARG A 14 3.82 17.19 15.29
C ARG A 14 2.77 17.17 16.40
N LYS A 15 1.58 17.73 16.17
CA LYS A 15 0.50 17.79 17.17
C LYS A 15 0.03 16.40 17.60
N CYS A 16 0.12 15.42 16.71
CA CYS A 16 -0.36 14.05 16.95
C CYS A 16 0.77 13.05 17.24
N LYS A 17 1.91 13.13 16.52
CA LYS A 17 3.02 12.17 16.65
C LYS A 17 3.99 12.51 17.79
N THR A 18 4.09 13.78 18.18
CA THR A 18 5.00 14.25 19.23
C THR A 18 4.31 15.34 20.05
N PRO A 19 3.29 14.99 20.86
CA PRO A 19 2.52 15.98 21.62
C PRO A 19 3.43 16.76 22.58
N LYS A 20 3.23 18.08 22.67
CA LYS A 20 3.94 18.94 23.65
C LYS A 20 3.68 18.41 25.06
N ALA A 21 4.68 17.83 25.68
CA ALA A 21 4.65 17.55 27.11
C ALA A 21 5.17 18.80 27.84
N ARG A 22 4.46 19.25 28.88
CA ARG A 22 5.11 20.09 29.90
C ARG A 22 6.13 19.17 30.57
N SER A 23 7.39 19.59 30.59
CA SER A 23 8.56 18.93 31.21
C SER A 23 8.83 17.47 30.77
N ILE A 24 9.30 17.27 29.55
CA ILE A 24 10.05 16.06 29.19
C ILE A 24 11.43 16.49 28.67
N PRO A 25 12.56 15.98 29.21
CA PRO A 25 13.88 16.25 28.65
C PRO A 25 13.94 15.78 27.19
N ILE A 26 14.67 16.52 26.35
CA ILE A 26 14.76 16.34 24.89
C ILE A 26 15.10 14.88 24.50
N THR A 27 15.71 14.12 25.40
CA THR A 27 16.08 12.69 25.29
C THR A 27 14.92 11.69 25.14
N LYS A 28 13.64 12.11 25.24
CA LYS A 28 12.46 11.22 25.06
C LYS A 28 11.59 11.56 23.85
N LEU A 29 12.12 12.22 22.81
CA LEU A 29 11.44 12.31 21.51
C LEU A 29 11.46 10.94 20.83
N ALA A 30 10.31 10.27 20.75
CA ALA A 30 10.14 9.06 19.97
C ALA A 30 9.00 9.25 18.97
N THR A 31 9.32 9.19 17.68
CA THR A 31 8.33 9.06 16.60
C THR A 31 7.78 7.63 16.65
N ARG A 32 6.61 7.46 17.26
CA ARG A 32 5.95 6.15 17.38
C ARG A 32 4.50 6.23 16.91
N SER A 33 3.90 5.06 16.72
CA SER A 33 2.46 4.93 16.58
C SER A 33 1.77 5.70 17.72
N ILE A 34 0.62 6.32 17.41
CA ILE A 34 -0.25 6.95 18.40
C ILE A 34 -0.91 5.81 19.20
N THR A 35 -0.12 5.09 20.00
CA THR A 35 -0.61 4.06 20.92
C THR A 35 -1.05 4.69 22.23
N SER A 36 -1.82 3.92 22.98
CA SER A 36 -2.73 4.34 24.04
C SER A 36 -2.20 5.24 25.15
N ASN A 37 -0.90 5.29 25.38
CA ASN A 37 -0.36 6.00 26.54
C ASN A 37 0.00 7.46 26.27
N LYS A 38 0.05 7.93 25.02
CA LYS A 38 0.15 9.38 24.68
C LYS A 38 -0.52 9.75 23.34
N PRO A 39 -1.85 9.65 23.18
CA PRO A 39 -2.55 10.31 22.08
C PRO A 39 -2.75 11.81 22.38
N ALA A 40 -3.09 12.58 21.33
CA ALA A 40 -3.42 14.01 21.38
C ALA A 40 -3.96 14.42 22.76
N ARG A 41 -3.13 15.10 23.54
CA ARG A 41 -3.34 15.40 24.97
C ARG A 41 -4.58 16.28 25.20
N THR A 42 -5.21 16.74 24.12
CA THR A 42 -6.42 17.57 24.05
C THR A 42 -7.72 16.76 23.96
N ALA A 43 -7.69 15.44 23.73
CA ALA A 43 -8.90 14.62 23.75
C ALA A 43 -9.27 14.22 25.20
N THR A 44 -10.46 14.64 25.65
CA THR A 44 -10.98 14.28 26.98
C THR A 44 -11.09 12.75 27.14
N PRO A 45 -10.96 12.21 28.38
CA PRO A 45 -11.07 10.76 28.63
C PRO A 45 -12.32 10.11 28.03
N ARG A 46 -13.42 10.88 27.94
CA ARG A 46 -14.72 10.46 27.39
C ARG A 46 -14.72 10.20 25.88
N ILE A 47 -13.84 10.86 25.10
CA ILE A 47 -13.84 10.81 23.63
C ILE A 47 -12.85 9.77 23.08
N LYS A 48 -11.86 9.35 23.88
CA LYS A 48 -10.82 8.38 23.46
C LYS A 48 -11.39 7.04 22.94
N PRO A 49 -12.39 6.40 23.57
CA PRO A 49 -12.97 5.17 23.05
C PRO A 49 -13.68 5.37 21.70
N ALA A 50 -14.34 6.51 21.50
CA ALA A 50 -14.99 6.85 20.24
C ALA A 50 -13.97 7.01 19.11
N CYS A 51 -12.88 7.76 19.33
CA CYS A 51 -11.81 7.90 18.33
C CYS A 51 -11.18 6.56 17.93
N ARG A 52 -10.98 5.64 18.88
CA ARG A 52 -10.47 4.28 18.57
C ARG A 52 -11.44 3.50 17.69
N ARG A 53 -12.73 3.54 18.04
CA ARG A 53 -13.78 2.87 17.28
C ARG A 53 -13.82 3.36 15.83
N TRP A 54 -13.75 4.68 15.64
CA TRP A 54 -13.77 5.31 14.32
C TRP A 54 -12.51 4.98 13.51
N SER A 55 -11.34 4.97 14.15
CA SER A 55 -10.08 4.54 13.53
C SER A 55 -10.16 3.10 13.03
N LYS A 56 -10.65 2.18 13.87
CA LYS A 56 -10.79 0.76 13.54
C LYS A 56 -11.77 0.57 12.38
N LYS A 57 -12.93 1.25 12.42
CA LYS A 57 -13.94 1.20 11.36
C LYS A 57 -13.37 1.66 10.02
N ARG A 58 -12.73 2.84 9.99
CA ARG A 58 -12.10 3.37 8.76
C ARG A 58 -10.99 2.45 8.23
N LYS A 59 -10.23 1.81 9.12
CA LYS A 59 -9.23 0.82 8.72
C LYS A 59 -9.88 -0.38 8.04
N GLN A 60 -10.98 -0.89 8.59
CA GLN A 60 -11.74 -2.01 8.02
C GLN A 60 -12.32 -1.64 6.66
N ASP A 61 -12.97 -0.48 6.54
CA ASP A 61 -13.59 0.00 5.30
C ASP A 61 -12.57 0.14 4.17
N ILE A 62 -11.42 0.75 4.46
CA ILE A 62 -10.33 0.88 3.49
C ILE A 62 -9.75 -0.49 3.13
N ASN A 63 -9.58 -1.38 4.10
CA ASN A 63 -9.04 -2.72 3.83
C ASN A 63 -9.98 -3.56 2.96
N GLU A 64 -11.28 -3.43 3.13
CA GLU A 64 -12.27 -4.13 2.30
C GLU A 64 -12.15 -3.72 0.83
N ILE A 65 -12.17 -2.42 0.53
CA ILE A 65 -12.06 -1.94 -0.85
C ILE A 65 -10.66 -2.20 -1.42
N LYS A 66 -9.61 -2.05 -0.60
CA LYS A 66 -8.24 -2.41 -0.96
C LYS A 66 -8.16 -3.84 -1.50
N LEU A 67 -8.68 -4.82 -0.75
CA LEU A 67 -8.65 -6.23 -1.16
C LEU A 67 -9.45 -6.49 -2.44
N LYS A 68 -10.59 -5.82 -2.61
CA LYS A 68 -11.38 -5.88 -3.86
C LYS A 68 -10.59 -5.34 -5.05
N VAL A 69 -9.84 -4.25 -4.88
CA VAL A 69 -8.98 -3.71 -5.96
C VAL A 69 -7.81 -4.64 -6.26
N GLU A 70 -7.17 -5.20 -5.23
CA GLU A 70 -6.06 -6.16 -5.38
C GLU A 70 -6.48 -7.38 -6.16
N ASP A 71 -7.65 -7.95 -5.84
CA ASP A 71 -8.24 -9.07 -6.56
C ASP A 71 -8.42 -8.74 -8.06
N GLN A 72 -9.02 -7.60 -8.39
CA GLN A 72 -9.18 -7.18 -9.78
C GLN A 72 -7.85 -6.94 -10.50
N LEU A 73 -6.85 -6.41 -9.80
CA LEU A 73 -5.50 -6.21 -10.36
C LEU A 73 -4.78 -7.54 -10.61
N VAL A 74 -4.90 -8.52 -9.70
CA VAL A 74 -4.36 -9.88 -9.89
C VAL A 74 -4.95 -10.48 -11.16
N HIS A 75 -6.28 -10.48 -11.28
CA HIS A 75 -6.93 -10.98 -12.49
C HIS A 75 -6.47 -10.24 -13.74
N ALA A 76 -6.43 -8.91 -13.73
CA ALA A 76 -5.99 -8.12 -14.88
C ALA A 76 -4.56 -8.44 -15.32
N HIS A 77 -3.63 -8.68 -14.39
CA HIS A 77 -2.25 -9.04 -14.71
C HIS A 77 -2.13 -10.44 -15.33
N PHE A 78 -2.85 -11.44 -14.80
CA PHE A 78 -2.84 -12.78 -15.37
C PHE A 78 -3.59 -12.87 -16.70
N GLU A 79 -4.69 -12.14 -16.85
CA GLU A 79 -5.39 -12.00 -18.14
C GLU A 79 -4.51 -11.31 -19.18
N ALA A 80 -3.76 -10.27 -18.80
CA ALA A 80 -2.79 -9.64 -19.69
C ALA A 80 -1.67 -10.61 -20.09
N LYS A 81 -1.18 -11.43 -19.16
CA LYS A 81 -0.22 -12.50 -19.47
C LYS A 81 -0.83 -13.48 -20.49
N ALA A 82 -2.06 -13.94 -20.28
CA ALA A 82 -2.72 -14.86 -21.21
C ALA A 82 -2.90 -14.24 -22.61
N ALA A 83 -3.20 -12.93 -22.69
CA ALA A 83 -3.28 -12.23 -23.96
C ALA A 83 -1.91 -12.18 -24.67
N TRP A 84 -0.83 -11.93 -23.94
CA TRP A 84 0.53 -12.00 -24.47
C TRP A 84 0.90 -13.41 -24.94
N ASP A 85 0.63 -14.43 -24.14
CA ASP A 85 0.87 -15.84 -24.50
C ASP A 85 0.09 -16.24 -25.77
N ALA A 86 -1.08 -15.63 -26.00
CA ALA A 86 -1.91 -15.83 -27.19
C ALA A 86 -1.51 -14.95 -28.41
N GLY A 87 -0.38 -14.25 -28.33
CA GLY A 87 0.14 -13.44 -29.44
C GLY A 87 -0.56 -12.10 -29.62
N ALA A 88 -1.00 -11.45 -28.54
CA ALA A 88 -1.39 -10.04 -28.59
C ALA A 88 -0.20 -9.15 -28.98
N THR A 89 -0.48 -8.09 -29.73
CA THR A 89 0.52 -7.10 -30.14
C THR A 89 0.63 -5.98 -29.12
N GLU A 90 1.75 -5.24 -29.16
CA GLU A 90 1.91 -4.04 -28.32
C GLU A 90 0.82 -2.99 -28.56
N ALA A 91 0.36 -2.83 -29.81
CA ALA A 91 -0.69 -1.88 -30.15
C ALA A 91 -2.03 -2.26 -29.49
N GLU A 92 -2.39 -3.55 -29.51
CA GLU A 92 -3.58 -4.08 -28.84
C GLU A 92 -3.49 -3.93 -27.31
N MET A 93 -2.29 -4.16 -26.74
CA MET A 93 -2.08 -4.16 -25.29
C MET A 93 -1.88 -2.77 -24.69
N LYS A 94 -1.40 -1.78 -25.45
CA LYS A 94 -1.10 -0.43 -24.94
C LYS A 94 -2.25 0.23 -24.15
N PRO A 95 -3.51 0.27 -24.64
CA PRO A 95 -4.62 0.86 -23.87
C PRO A 95 -4.91 0.06 -22.59
N ILE A 96 -4.85 -1.27 -22.66
CA ILE A 96 -5.05 -2.18 -21.50
C ILE A 96 -3.98 -1.92 -20.42
N LEU A 97 -2.71 -1.92 -20.80
CA LEU A 97 -1.60 -1.68 -19.88
C LEU A 97 -1.64 -0.28 -19.26
N THR A 98 -2.15 0.70 -20.01
CA THR A 98 -2.37 2.05 -19.48
C THR A 98 -3.43 2.04 -18.36
N HIS A 99 -4.53 1.31 -18.55
CA HIS A 99 -5.52 1.14 -17.49
C HIS A 99 -4.97 0.37 -16.28
N ILE A 100 -4.23 -0.72 -16.49
CA ILE A 100 -3.59 -1.47 -15.39
C ILE A 100 -2.62 -0.57 -14.63
N ARG A 101 -1.79 0.21 -15.33
CA ARG A 101 -0.86 1.19 -14.74
C ARG A 101 -1.62 2.22 -13.89
N HIS A 102 -2.69 2.81 -14.42
CA HIS A 102 -3.48 3.79 -13.69
C HIS A 102 -4.23 3.19 -12.49
N ALA A 103 -4.79 1.99 -12.64
CA ALA A 103 -5.46 1.26 -11.57
C ALA A 103 -4.49 1.00 -10.41
N GLN A 104 -3.33 0.40 -10.71
CA GLN A 104 -2.34 0.05 -9.71
C GLN A 104 -1.70 1.28 -9.07
N TRP A 105 -1.42 2.34 -9.83
CA TRP A 105 -0.94 3.61 -9.27
C TRP A 105 -1.92 4.18 -8.25
N ARG A 106 -3.21 4.23 -8.59
CA ARG A 106 -4.26 4.76 -7.70
C ARG A 106 -4.45 3.91 -6.46
N TRP A 107 -4.42 2.58 -6.62
CA TRP A 107 -4.44 1.64 -5.51
C TRP A 107 -3.27 1.88 -4.57
N ASP A 108 -2.04 1.83 -5.07
CA ASP A 108 -0.81 1.93 -4.28
C ASP A 108 -0.72 3.27 -3.56
N PHE A 109 -0.96 4.38 -4.28
CA PHE A 109 -1.02 5.72 -3.69
C PHE A 109 -2.00 5.81 -2.51
N SER A 110 -3.15 5.12 -2.60
CA SER A 110 -4.20 5.18 -1.59
C SER A 110 -3.84 4.43 -0.30
N ILE A 111 -2.98 3.41 -0.38
CA ILE A 111 -2.74 2.46 0.73
C ILE A 111 -1.28 2.35 1.17
N ALA A 112 -0.32 2.88 0.40
CA ALA A 112 1.10 2.89 0.74
C ALA A 112 1.37 3.60 2.08
N SER A 113 0.57 4.62 2.41
CA SER A 113 0.55 5.21 3.74
C SER A 113 -0.26 4.34 4.71
N HIS A 114 0.45 3.61 5.56
CA HIS A 114 -0.12 2.80 6.65
C HIS A 114 -0.99 3.59 7.65
N GLY A 115 -0.93 4.93 7.63
CA GLY A 115 -1.72 5.82 8.48
C GLY A 115 -2.95 6.44 7.79
N ILE A 116 -3.22 6.10 6.53
CA ILE A 116 -4.20 6.80 5.69
C ILE A 116 -5.63 6.78 6.26
N GLN A 117 -6.02 5.71 6.93
CA GLN A 117 -7.30 5.57 7.65
C GLN A 117 -7.51 6.64 8.73
N MET A 118 -6.42 7.23 9.22
CA MET A 118 -6.46 8.35 10.18
C MET A 118 -6.26 9.69 9.50
N HIS A 119 -5.39 9.76 8.49
CA HIS A 119 -4.98 11.01 7.87
C HIS A 119 -6.00 11.55 6.87
N ALA A 120 -6.50 10.70 5.96
CA ALA A 120 -7.42 11.12 4.91
C ALA A 120 -8.25 9.92 4.39
N PRO A 121 -9.09 9.31 5.25
CA PRO A 121 -9.82 8.09 4.90
C PRO A 121 -10.75 8.26 3.69
N GLU A 122 -11.44 9.39 3.58
CA GLU A 122 -12.36 9.67 2.47
C GLU A 122 -11.61 9.83 1.14
N VAL A 123 -10.41 10.42 1.16
CA VAL A 123 -9.56 10.53 -0.03
C VAL A 123 -9.09 9.15 -0.49
N ALA A 124 -8.68 8.29 0.45
CA ALA A 124 -8.30 6.91 0.12
C ALA A 124 -9.45 6.13 -0.50
N LEU A 125 -10.64 6.18 0.10
CA LEU A 125 -11.82 5.50 -0.42
C LEU A 125 -12.20 6.02 -1.82
N ARG A 126 -12.15 7.34 -2.03
CA ARG A 126 -12.41 7.94 -3.34
C ARG A 126 -11.42 7.45 -4.40
N ILE A 127 -10.12 7.47 -4.10
CA ILE A 127 -9.10 7.08 -5.06
C ILE A 127 -9.14 5.57 -5.32
N LEU A 128 -9.39 4.74 -4.31
CA LEU A 128 -9.64 3.31 -4.49
C LEU A 128 -10.86 3.04 -5.39
N GLY A 129 -11.93 3.84 -5.28
CA GLY A 129 -13.05 3.79 -6.21
C GLY A 129 -12.62 4.06 -7.67
N THR A 130 -11.75 5.05 -7.87
CA THR A 130 -11.18 5.32 -9.21
C THR A 130 -10.15 4.29 -9.67
N ALA A 131 -9.62 3.46 -8.77
CA ALA A 131 -8.76 2.33 -9.11
C ALA A 131 -9.61 1.15 -9.63
N LEU A 132 -10.75 0.88 -8.97
CA LEU A 132 -11.73 -0.11 -9.45
C LEU A 132 -12.23 0.21 -10.85
N ASP A 133 -12.56 1.48 -11.13
CA ASP A 133 -12.98 1.92 -12.46
C ASP A 133 -11.95 1.54 -13.54
N GLN A 134 -10.67 1.83 -13.31
CA GLN A 134 -9.62 1.50 -14.28
C GLN A 134 -9.36 0.00 -14.38
N ALA A 135 -9.43 -0.74 -13.27
CA ALA A 135 -9.32 -2.19 -13.30
C ALA A 135 -10.46 -2.81 -14.13
N ALA A 136 -11.69 -2.31 -13.98
CA ALA A 136 -12.83 -2.72 -14.79
C ALA A 136 -12.64 -2.41 -16.29
N GLN A 137 -12.11 -1.23 -16.64
CA GLN A 137 -11.76 -0.89 -18.02
C GLN A 137 -10.70 -1.85 -18.60
N ALA A 138 -9.64 -2.13 -17.83
CA ALA A 138 -8.59 -3.07 -18.23
C ALA A 138 -9.16 -4.47 -18.50
N ARG A 139 -9.90 -5.05 -17.53
CA ARG A 139 -10.45 -6.40 -17.64
C ARG A 139 -11.50 -6.52 -18.75
N THR A 140 -12.32 -5.50 -18.96
CA THR A 140 -13.30 -5.48 -20.06
C THR A 140 -12.61 -5.52 -21.42
N GLN A 141 -11.54 -4.75 -21.60
CA GLN A 141 -10.75 -4.76 -22.83
C GLN A 141 -9.98 -6.08 -23.01
N LEU A 142 -9.44 -6.63 -21.92
CA LEU A 142 -8.77 -7.94 -21.93
C LEU A 142 -9.70 -9.07 -22.35
N ILE A 143 -10.91 -9.15 -21.80
CA ILE A 143 -11.89 -10.17 -22.18
C ILE A 143 -12.20 -10.09 -23.69
N ARG A 144 -12.38 -8.87 -24.22
CA ARG A 144 -12.62 -8.66 -25.66
C ARG A 144 -11.42 -9.09 -26.50
N LEU A 145 -10.21 -8.74 -26.09
CA LEU A 145 -8.98 -9.12 -26.80
C LEU A 145 -8.74 -10.64 -26.73
N LEU A 146 -8.90 -11.26 -25.57
CA LEU A 146 -8.79 -12.71 -25.39
C LEU A 146 -9.78 -13.45 -26.29
N ALA A 147 -11.01 -12.93 -26.42
CA ALA A 147 -12.00 -13.50 -27.33
C ALA A 147 -11.58 -13.46 -28.81
N THR A 148 -10.90 -12.40 -29.27
CA THR A 148 -10.35 -12.36 -30.65
C THR A 148 -9.22 -13.36 -30.86
N LYS A 149 -8.56 -13.79 -29.79
CA LYS A 149 -7.54 -14.85 -29.80
C LYS A 149 -8.11 -16.25 -29.51
N GLY A 150 -9.44 -16.40 -29.46
CA GLY A 150 -10.13 -17.69 -29.26
C GLY A 150 -10.26 -18.12 -27.80
N ILE A 151 -9.90 -17.27 -26.83
CA ILE A 151 -10.02 -17.55 -25.39
C ILE A 151 -11.30 -16.89 -24.88
N THR A 152 -12.33 -17.69 -24.62
CA THR A 152 -13.64 -17.23 -24.14
C THR A 152 -13.96 -17.65 -22.70
N THR A 153 -13.09 -18.46 -22.10
CA THR A 153 -13.19 -18.91 -20.72
C THR A 153 -12.42 -18.00 -19.77
N GLU A 154 -12.79 -18.03 -18.50
CA GLU A 154 -12.03 -17.34 -17.45
C GLU A 154 -10.58 -17.82 -17.39
N VAL A 155 -9.64 -16.88 -17.24
CA VAL A 155 -8.21 -17.18 -17.11
C VAL A 155 -7.95 -17.75 -15.72
N LYS A 156 -7.45 -18.99 -15.68
CA LYS A 156 -7.14 -19.68 -14.42
C LYS A 156 -5.95 -19.04 -13.74
N LEU A 157 -6.12 -18.67 -12.48
CA LEU A 157 -5.05 -18.19 -11.62
C LEU A 157 -4.27 -19.37 -11.01
N PRO A 158 -2.94 -19.25 -10.86
CA PRO A 158 -2.18 -20.18 -10.03
C PRO A 158 -2.59 -20.01 -8.55
N ASP A 159 -2.23 -21.00 -7.72
CA ASP A 159 -2.46 -20.90 -6.28
C ASP A 159 -1.54 -19.82 -5.68
N ILE A 160 -2.14 -18.72 -5.22
CA ILE A 160 -1.46 -17.59 -4.56
C ILE A 160 -1.94 -17.41 -3.11
N SER A 161 -2.47 -18.48 -2.50
CA SER A 161 -3.04 -18.45 -1.13
C SER A 161 -2.04 -18.11 -0.03
N THR A 162 -0.74 -18.28 -0.29
CA THR A 162 0.34 -17.89 0.62
C THR A 162 1.38 -17.06 -0.13
N LYS A 163 2.18 -16.31 0.64
CA LYS A 163 3.30 -15.52 0.10
C LYS A 163 4.25 -16.42 -0.70
N GLU A 164 4.59 -17.58 -0.17
CA GLU A 164 5.54 -18.52 -0.75
C GLU A 164 5.03 -19.05 -2.09
N LYS A 165 3.74 -19.42 -2.15
CA LYS A 165 3.12 -19.89 -3.39
C LYS A 165 3.02 -18.79 -4.45
N ALA A 166 2.70 -17.55 -4.06
CA ALA A 166 2.69 -16.42 -4.96
C ALA A 166 4.09 -16.09 -5.51
N GLN A 167 5.13 -16.14 -4.66
CA GLN A 167 6.52 -15.95 -5.07
C GLN A 167 6.97 -17.05 -6.06
N LEU A 168 6.60 -18.30 -5.77
CA LEU A 168 6.86 -19.43 -6.66
C LEU A 168 6.15 -19.28 -8.02
N ALA A 169 4.88 -18.85 -8.02
CA ALA A 169 4.12 -18.61 -9.24
C ALA A 169 4.73 -17.51 -10.14
N LEU A 170 5.50 -16.59 -9.55
CA LEU A 170 6.26 -15.57 -10.27
C LEU A 170 7.67 -16.01 -10.68
N GLY A 171 8.08 -17.24 -10.34
CA GLY A 171 9.41 -17.79 -10.67
C GLY A 171 10.54 -17.28 -9.77
N MET A 172 10.25 -16.83 -8.54
CA MET A 172 11.28 -16.33 -7.61
C MET A 172 11.96 -17.47 -6.86
N ASP A 173 13.29 -17.60 -6.98
CA ASP A 173 14.10 -18.51 -6.14
C ASP A 173 14.33 -17.89 -4.76
N MET A 174 13.34 -18.06 -3.87
CA MET A 174 13.41 -17.52 -2.52
C MET A 174 14.53 -18.13 -1.65
N PRO A 175 14.84 -19.44 -1.72
CA PRO A 175 16.02 -19.99 -1.06
C PRO A 175 17.32 -19.28 -1.45
N GLN A 176 17.57 -19.11 -2.75
CA GLN A 176 18.76 -18.42 -3.25
C GLN A 176 18.77 -16.95 -2.81
N LEU A 177 17.69 -16.21 -3.07
CA LEU A 177 17.59 -14.79 -2.71
C LEU A 177 17.80 -14.55 -1.21
N ASN A 178 17.28 -15.44 -0.36
CA ASN A 178 17.48 -15.34 1.08
C ASN A 178 18.92 -15.68 1.48
N ALA A 179 19.53 -16.70 0.88
CA ALA A 179 20.92 -17.07 1.15
C ALA A 179 21.88 -15.93 0.79
N GLU A 180 21.74 -15.36 -0.41
CA GLU A 180 22.51 -14.20 -0.87
C GLU A 180 22.30 -13.00 0.05
N LYS A 181 21.06 -12.74 0.48
CA LYS A 181 20.79 -11.63 1.41
C LYS A 181 21.43 -11.85 2.78
N GLN A 182 21.42 -13.08 3.30
CA GLN A 182 22.07 -13.40 4.57
C GLN A 182 23.59 -13.25 4.47
N GLU A 183 24.19 -13.66 3.36
CA GLU A 183 25.62 -13.48 3.13
C GLU A 183 25.99 -11.99 3.07
N PHE A 184 25.23 -11.18 2.33
CA PHE A 184 25.40 -9.73 2.30
C PHE A 184 25.32 -9.10 3.70
N LEU A 185 24.35 -9.53 4.53
CA LEU A 185 24.19 -9.00 5.88
C LEU A 185 25.34 -9.39 6.81
N LYS A 186 25.94 -10.57 6.63
CA LYS A 186 27.06 -11.05 7.46
C LYS A 186 28.41 -10.46 7.05
N THR A 187 28.56 -10.07 5.78
CA THR A 187 29.85 -9.63 5.23
C THR A 187 29.90 -8.11 5.03
N VAL A 188 28.98 -7.56 4.25
CA VAL A 188 29.05 -6.17 3.80
C VAL A 188 28.62 -5.20 4.90
N VAL A 189 27.56 -5.52 5.66
CA VAL A 189 27.07 -4.62 6.71
C VAL A 189 28.12 -4.39 7.82
N PRO A 190 28.80 -5.43 8.36
CA PRO A 190 29.87 -5.20 9.33
C PRO A 190 31.05 -4.39 8.78
N GLN A 191 31.43 -4.59 7.52
CA GLN A 191 32.48 -3.79 6.87
C GLN A 191 32.08 -2.31 6.78
N TRP A 192 30.82 -2.02 6.43
CA TRP A 192 30.29 -0.66 6.43
C TRP A 192 30.27 -0.04 7.83
N GLU A 193 29.87 -0.80 8.86
CA GLU A 193 29.91 -0.33 10.25
C GLU A 193 31.35 -0.06 10.70
N GLU A 194 32.30 -0.92 10.37
CA GLU A 194 33.72 -0.73 10.71
C GLU A 194 34.28 0.52 10.05
N GLN A 195 34.03 0.70 8.74
CA GLN A 195 34.43 1.89 8.01
C GLN A 195 33.80 3.15 8.62
N ALA A 196 32.50 3.12 8.91
CA ALA A 196 31.80 4.25 9.52
C ALA A 196 32.34 4.58 10.92
N ARG A 197 32.70 3.58 11.74
CA ARG A 197 33.37 3.80 13.05
C ARG A 197 34.77 4.40 12.87
N LYS A 198 35.55 3.92 11.90
CA LYS A 198 36.90 4.45 11.59
C LYS A 198 36.86 5.91 11.17
N THR A 199 35.86 6.32 10.39
CA THR A 199 35.69 7.71 9.94
C THR A 199 34.88 8.58 10.91
N GLY A 200 34.53 8.07 12.09
CA GLY A 200 33.76 8.81 13.11
C GLY A 200 32.31 9.11 12.75
N LEU A 201 31.74 8.44 11.75
CA LEU A 201 30.34 8.58 11.32
C LEU A 201 29.37 7.72 12.13
N LEU A 202 29.89 6.65 12.74
CA LEU A 202 29.14 5.77 13.64
C LEU A 202 29.81 5.76 15.02
N GLY A 203 29.00 5.93 16.07
CA GLY A 203 29.46 5.80 17.44
C GLY A 203 30.02 4.41 17.72
N LYS A 204 30.87 4.31 18.74
CA LYS A 204 31.37 3.02 19.24
C LYS A 204 30.22 2.14 19.69
#